data_AF-A0A8T6ZBD5-F1
#
_entry.id   AF-A0A8T6ZBD5-F1
#
_cell.length_a   1.000
_cell.length_b   1.000
_cell.length_c   1.000
_cell.angle_alpha   90.00
_cell.angle_beta   90.00
_cell.angle_gamma   90.00
#
_symmetry.space_group_name_H-M   'P 1'
#
loop_
_entity.id
_entity.type
_entity.pdbx_description
1 polymer ?
#
loop_
_entity_poly.entity_id
_entity_poly.type
_entity_poly.pdbx_seq_one_letter_code
_entity_poly.pdbx_strand_id
1 'polypeptide(L)' 'MSARIARTMRALGEAFDAGRFVAPVVAAHFPRERAREAYEAVAAATHGRVAINLG' A
#
# COMPACT_ATOMS: atom_id res chain seq x y z
N MET A 1 -8.01 17.46 -2.82
CA MET A 1 -6.61 17.05 -3.03
C MET A 1 -5.82 18.23 -3.59
N SER A 2 -4.66 18.59 -3.06
CA SER A 2 -3.84 19.70 -3.60
C SER A 2 -3.18 19.31 -4.93
N ALA A 3 -3.10 20.23 -5.90
CA ALA A 3 -2.47 20.01 -7.20
C ALA A 3 -1.01 19.52 -7.11
N ARG A 4 -0.28 19.93 -6.06
CA ARG A 4 1.08 19.44 -5.78
C ARG A 4 1.10 17.94 -5.48
N ILE A 5 0.19 17.49 -4.62
CA ILE A 5 0.09 16.07 -4.23
C ILE A 5 -0.27 15.22 -5.44
N ALA A 6 -1.21 15.67 -6.26
CA ALA A 6 -1.61 14.97 -7.48
C ALA A 6 -0.42 14.76 -8.45
N ARG A 7 0.40 15.80 -8.66
CA ARG A 7 1.61 15.67 -9.49
C ARG A 7 2.63 14.69 -8.91
N THR A 8 2.84 14.72 -7.59
CA THR A 8 3.73 13.77 -6.92
C THR A 8 3.24 12.33 -7.09
N MET A 9 1.96 12.07 -6.86
CA MET A 9 1.39 10.72 -7.01
C MET A 9 1.51 10.21 -8.44
N ARG A 10 1.26 11.09 -9.43
CA ARG A 10 1.45 10.74 -10.85
C ARG A 10 2.90 10.38 -11.16
N ALA A 11 3.85 11.21 -10.75
CA ALA A 11 5.27 10.96 -10.98
C ALA A 11 5.77 9.66 -10.32
N LEU A 12 5.23 9.31 -9.15
CA LEU A 12 5.51 8.03 -8.49
C LEU A 12 4.99 6.86 -9.32
N GLY A 13 3.74 6.92 -9.80
CA GLY A 13 3.17 5.88 -10.69
C GLY A 13 4.02 5.66 -11.94
N GLU A 14 4.34 6.73 -12.67
CA GLU A 14 5.18 6.67 -13.87
C GLU A 14 6.59 6.11 -13.59
N ALA A 15 7.11 6.24 -12.37
CA ALA A 15 8.39 5.66 -11.99
C ALA A 15 8.31 4.16 -11.66
N PHE A 16 7.21 3.69 -11.06
CA PHE A 16 6.95 2.25 -10.90
C PHE A 16 6.73 1.57 -12.25
N ASP A 17 5.93 2.17 -13.14
CA ASP A 17 5.65 1.62 -14.47
C ASP A 17 6.92 1.51 -15.33
N ALA A 18 7.83 2.48 -15.20
CA ALA A 18 9.14 2.46 -15.86
C ALA A 18 10.16 1.52 -15.21
N GLY A 19 9.79 0.77 -14.16
CA GLY A 19 10.70 -0.13 -13.45
C GLY A 19 11.81 0.56 -12.65
N ARG A 20 11.69 1.88 -12.42
CA ARG A 20 12.68 2.65 -11.63
C ARG A 20 12.56 2.37 -10.13
N PHE A 21 11.42 1.85 -9.69
CA PHE A 21 11.17 1.43 -8.32
C PHE A 21 10.67 0.00 -8.27
N VAL A 22 11.08 -0.71 -7.21
CA VAL A 22 10.58 -2.06 -6.92
C VAL A 22 9.27 -1.94 -6.15
N ALA A 23 8.23 -2.63 -6.62
CA ALA A 23 6.96 -2.68 -5.93
C ALA A 23 7.14 -3.26 -4.50
N PRO A 24 6.52 -2.68 -3.48
CA PRO A 24 6.60 -3.22 -2.14
C PRO A 24 5.94 -4.60 -2.08
N VAL A 25 6.57 -5.53 -1.36
CA VAL A 25 5.98 -6.85 -1.09
C VAL A 25 4.80 -6.68 -0.13
N VAL A 26 3.61 -7.07 -0.58
CA VAL A 26 2.43 -7.19 0.27
C VAL A 26 2.40 -8.60 0.85
N ALA A 27 2.60 -8.71 2.15
CA ALA A 27 2.68 -9.98 2.87
C ALA A 27 1.29 -10.54 3.22
N ALA A 28 0.29 -9.67 3.37
CA ALA A 28 -1.08 -10.06 3.68
C ALA A 28 -2.12 -9.08 3.12
N HIS A 29 -3.26 -9.62 2.71
CA HIS A 29 -4.45 -8.85 2.33
C HIS A 29 -5.61 -9.19 3.25
N PHE A 30 -6.32 -8.17 3.72
CA PHE A 30 -7.54 -8.32 4.50
C PHE A 30 -8.69 -7.59 3.81
N PRO A 31 -9.90 -8.17 3.80
CA PRO A 31 -11.09 -7.43 3.41
C PRO A 31 -11.42 -6.37 4.47
N ARG A 32 -12.19 -5.33 4.10
CA ARG A 32 -12.55 -4.23 4.99
C ARG A 32 -13.18 -4.69 6.30
N GLU A 33 -14.01 -5.73 6.27
CA GLU A 33 -14.71 -6.30 7.43
C GLU A 33 -13.73 -6.86 8.47
N ARG A 34 -12.51 -7.20 8.03
CA ARG A 34 -11.41 -7.73 8.86
C ARG A 34 -10.29 -6.71 9.05
N ALA A 35 -10.58 -5.41 8.94
CA ALA A 35 -9.59 -4.35 9.14
C ALA A 35 -8.86 -4.44 10.49
N ARG A 36 -9.56 -4.90 11.55
CA ARG A 36 -8.95 -5.13 12.87
C ARG A 36 -7.79 -6.13 12.80
N GLU A 37 -7.97 -7.23 12.10
CA GLU A 37 -6.97 -8.29 11.98
C GLU A 37 -5.76 -7.83 11.15
N ALA A 38 -5.98 -6.90 10.21
CA ALA A 38 -4.90 -6.23 9.51
C ALA A 38 -3.98 -5.45 10.48
N TYR A 39 -4.57 -4.74 11.45
CA TYR A 39 -3.79 -4.04 12.48
C TYR A 39 -3.11 -5.02 13.45
N GLU A 40 -3.76 -6.12 13.80
CA GLU A 40 -3.16 -7.17 14.64
C GLU A 40 -1.95 -7.81 13.93
N ALA A 41 -2.02 -8.05 12.62
CA ALA A 41 -0.88 -8.54 11.83
C ALA A 41 0.31 -7.55 11.84
N VAL A 42 0.05 -6.24 11.80
CA VAL A 42 1.09 -5.22 11.95
C VAL A 42 1.67 -5.25 13.37
N ALA A 43 0.84 -5.33 14.41
CA ALA A 43 1.28 -5.42 15.80
C ALA A 43 2.11 -6.68 16.08
N ALA A 44 1.82 -7.78 15.37
CA ALA A 44 2.59 -9.02 15.40
C ALA A 44 3.92 -8.96 14.59
N ALA A 45 4.32 -7.77 14.12
CA ALA A 45 5.55 -7.54 13.35
C ALA A 45 5.64 -8.34 12.03
N THR A 46 4.51 -8.48 11.31
CA THR A 46 4.51 -9.07 9.96
C THR A 46 5.52 -8.36 9.07
N HIS A 47 6.47 -9.11 8.49
CA HIS A 47 7.48 -8.55 7.60
C HIS A 47 6.86 -8.26 6.22
N GLY A 48 6.89 -7.00 5.80
CA GLY A 48 6.30 -6.54 4.54
C GLY A 48 5.12 -5.58 4.75
N ARG A 49 4.30 -5.40 3.74
CA ARG A 49 3.09 -4.55 3.82
C ARG A 49 1.85 -5.39 4.11
N VAL A 50 0.96 -4.87 4.93
CA VAL A 50 -0.40 -5.38 5.12
C VAL A 50 -1.37 -4.45 4.41
N ALA A 51 -2.18 -4.99 3.51
CA ALA A 51 -3.14 -4.21 2.73
C ALA A 51 -4.59 -4.51 3.17
N ILE A 52 -5.39 -3.45 3.30
CA ILE A 52 -6.84 -3.57 3.47
C ILE A 52 -7.49 -3.26 2.13
N ASN A 53 -8.24 -4.21 1.59
CA ASN A 53 -8.99 -4.02 0.36
C ASN A 53 -10.31 -3.31 0.68
N LEU A 54 -10.54 -2.16 0.04
CA LEU A 54 -11.70 -1.29 0.28
C LEU A 54 -12.83 -1.45 -0.75
N GLY A 55 -12.66 -2.35 -1.72
CA GLY A 55 -13.60 -2.60 -2.81
C GLY A 55 -14.93 -3.18 -2.35
#